data_AF-A0A0W0Z4C4-F1
#
_entry.id   AF-A0A0W0Z4C4-F1
#
_cell.length_a   1.000
_cell.length_b   1.000
_cell.length_c   1.000
_cell.angle_alpha   90.00
_cell.angle_beta   90.00
_cell.angle_gamma   90.00
#
_symmetry.space_group_name_H-M   'P 1'
#
loop_
_entity.id
_entity.type
_entity.pdbx_description
1 polymer ?
#
loop_
_entity_poly.entity_id
_entity_poly.type
_entity_poly.pdbx_seq_one_letter_code
_entity_poly.pdbx_strand_id
1 'polypeptide(L)'
;MPTYTEFDSSLSLAMLEEALKNQRIKLVLTEIATRLRHEVLPALVAQEQSGLSLKLESLAMQQSAGDKFLGALLPDYSAEYLERTTEGRALLLTTIDNCLRDANTISTHHDFIALMKAIDGMAFLYDVFEADNANTFHLRCRDYIAPTMEEVAIRARRADDLLATTYGIGTETGTDLVLKKDAPTGCLSGKARFFILPVEHRSRTWFEKLADQSPVDKPAIPLIASPSNAAAKSLIMAQGMDLFLKTNGLFDLDKAQIFANCLMAYLVYCGHHSVLEIMEIWNRQLDFVAIERPEQLRVGIIPSEATTLPYMEETGAVERKLPYAVVGNYSKFLHPMYADEVIQRTKNQLEEGIDFRFDNEASTGSLRK
;
A
#
# COMPACT_ATOMS: atom_id res chain seq x y z
N MET A 1 10.28 21.67 14.66
CA MET A 1 9.14 21.20 13.85
C MET A 1 9.46 19.80 13.39
N PRO A 2 8.51 18.85 13.48
CA PRO A 2 8.71 17.50 12.97
C PRO A 2 8.91 17.52 11.45
N THR A 3 9.77 16.65 10.97
CA THR A 3 10.01 16.40 9.55
C THR A 3 8.83 15.64 8.93
N TYR A 4 8.66 15.72 7.60
CA TYR A 4 7.66 14.93 6.88
C TYR A 4 7.82 13.43 7.13
N THR A 5 9.05 12.94 7.28
CA THR A 5 9.33 11.52 7.57
C THR A 5 8.85 11.12 8.96
N GLU A 6 9.05 11.96 9.97
CA GLU A 6 8.54 11.70 11.33
C GLU A 6 7.01 11.75 11.35
N PHE A 7 6.41 12.67 10.61
CA PHE A 7 4.95 12.78 10.49
C PHE A 7 4.35 11.56 9.78
N ASP A 8 4.85 11.18 8.60
CA ASP A 8 4.40 10.00 7.86
C ASP A 8 4.54 8.74 8.71
N SER A 9 5.64 8.64 9.46
CA SER A 9 5.89 7.51 10.34
C SER A 9 4.88 7.46 11.49
N SER A 10 4.69 8.57 12.20
CA SER A 10 3.70 8.68 13.28
C SER A 10 2.29 8.40 12.77
N LEU A 11 1.92 8.95 11.61
CA LEU A 11 0.63 8.73 10.99
C LEU A 11 0.40 7.24 10.68
N SER A 12 1.40 6.57 10.12
CA SER A 12 1.32 5.15 9.80
C SER A 12 1.16 4.28 11.05
N LEU A 13 1.90 4.59 12.13
CA LEU A 13 1.77 3.90 13.42
C LEU A 13 0.41 4.17 14.06
N ALA A 14 -0.04 5.43 14.11
CA ALA A 14 -1.34 5.80 14.64
C ALA A 14 -2.50 5.10 13.90
N MET A 15 -2.41 4.99 12.57
CA MET A 15 -3.39 4.27 11.76
C MET A 15 -3.34 2.75 11.99
N LEU A 16 -2.15 2.20 12.20
CA LEU A 16 -1.96 0.79 12.53
C LEU A 16 -2.59 0.47 13.91
N GLU A 17 -2.36 1.30 14.93
CA GLU A 17 -3.01 1.20 16.25
C GLU A 17 -4.54 1.35 16.17
N GLU A 18 -5.03 2.14 15.22
CA GLU A 18 -6.47 2.27 14.95
C GLU A 18 -7.04 0.98 14.36
N ALA A 19 -6.33 0.35 13.41
CA ALA A 19 -6.73 -0.91 12.83
C ALA A 19 -6.87 -2.05 13.86
N LEU A 20 -6.08 -2.02 14.94
CA LEU A 20 -6.18 -2.99 16.02
C LEU A 20 -7.46 -2.84 16.87
N LYS A 21 -8.04 -1.63 16.91
CA LYS A 21 -9.19 -1.30 17.78
C LYS A 21 -10.49 -1.21 17.00
N ASN A 22 -10.43 -0.75 15.75
CA ASN A 22 -11.61 -0.40 14.98
C ASN A 22 -12.23 -1.61 14.28
N GLN A 23 -13.42 -2.00 14.74
CA GLN A 23 -14.10 -3.19 14.22
C GLN A 23 -14.49 -3.06 12.74
N ARG A 24 -14.76 -1.83 12.25
CA ARG A 24 -15.06 -1.64 10.82
C ARG A 24 -13.83 -1.96 9.97
N ILE A 25 -12.64 -1.53 10.39
CA ILE A 25 -11.39 -1.83 9.67
C ILE A 25 -11.20 -3.35 9.59
N LYS A 26 -11.33 -4.05 10.72
CA LYS A 26 -11.22 -5.52 10.76
C LYS A 26 -12.23 -6.21 9.86
N LEU A 27 -13.47 -5.73 9.80
CA LEU A 27 -14.49 -6.26 8.90
C LEU A 27 -14.10 -6.11 7.43
N VAL A 28 -13.58 -4.94 7.02
CA VAL A 28 -13.11 -4.71 5.65
C VAL A 28 -11.96 -5.66 5.31
N LEU A 29 -10.96 -5.78 6.19
CA LEU A 29 -9.82 -6.68 5.97
C LEU A 29 -10.25 -8.16 5.93
N THR A 30 -11.20 -8.55 6.79
CA THR A 30 -11.76 -9.91 6.78
C THR A 30 -12.50 -10.22 5.49
N GLU A 31 -13.27 -9.27 4.95
CA GLU A 31 -13.96 -9.43 3.67
C GLU A 31 -12.98 -9.61 2.52
N ILE A 32 -11.92 -8.79 2.46
CA ILE A 32 -10.86 -8.88 1.45
C ILE A 32 -10.14 -10.22 1.56
N ALA A 33 -9.71 -10.59 2.77
CA ALA A 33 -9.04 -11.85 3.02
C ALA A 33 -9.91 -13.05 2.63
N THR A 34 -11.21 -13.01 2.94
CA THR A 34 -12.18 -14.03 2.54
C THR A 34 -12.26 -14.17 1.02
N ARG A 35 -12.37 -13.07 0.28
CA ARG A 35 -12.43 -13.12 -1.19
C ARG A 35 -11.11 -13.66 -1.78
N LEU A 36 -9.96 -13.26 -1.25
CA LEU A 36 -8.66 -13.79 -1.69
C LEU A 36 -8.56 -15.32 -1.51
N ARG A 37 -9.04 -15.84 -0.38
CA ARG A 37 -9.09 -17.28 -0.12
C ARG A 37 -10.02 -18.03 -1.05
N HIS A 38 -11.05 -17.38 -1.58
CA HIS A 38 -12.03 -18.01 -2.46
C HIS A 38 -11.69 -17.88 -3.95
N GLU A 39 -10.97 -16.83 -4.36
CA GLU A 39 -10.74 -16.54 -5.79
C GLU A 39 -9.28 -16.76 -6.21
N VAL A 40 -8.32 -16.31 -5.41
CA VAL A 40 -6.90 -16.33 -5.78
C VAL A 40 -6.21 -17.60 -5.27
N LEU A 41 -6.41 -17.94 -4.00
CA LEU A 41 -5.75 -19.09 -3.38
C LEU A 41 -6.11 -20.44 -4.06
N PRO A 42 -7.36 -20.73 -4.45
CA PRO A 42 -7.68 -22.00 -5.10
C PRO A 42 -7.03 -22.10 -6.49
N ALA A 43 -6.92 -20.99 -7.21
CA ALA A 43 -6.22 -20.94 -8.50
C ALA A 43 -4.73 -21.28 -8.33
N LEU A 44 -4.07 -20.76 -7.28
CA LEU A 44 -2.69 -21.09 -6.94
C LEU A 44 -2.53 -22.58 -6.62
N VAL A 45 -3.40 -23.13 -5.77
CA VAL A 45 -3.35 -24.55 -5.40
C VAL A 45 -3.59 -25.45 -6.61
N ALA A 46 -4.52 -25.11 -7.50
CA ALA A 46 -4.78 -25.87 -8.72
C ALA A 46 -3.58 -25.84 -9.70
N GLN A 47 -2.91 -24.69 -9.84
CA GLN A 47 -1.69 -24.59 -10.63
C GLN A 47 -0.56 -25.46 -10.07
N GLU A 48 -0.37 -25.50 -8.74
CA GLU A 48 0.61 -26.39 -8.09
C GLU A 48 0.32 -27.85 -8.39
N GLN A 49 -0.94 -28.26 -8.24
CA GLN A 49 -1.37 -29.65 -8.46
C GLN A 49 -1.27 -30.09 -9.92
N SER A 50 -1.36 -29.15 -10.87
CA SER A 50 -1.20 -29.44 -12.30
C SER A 50 0.26 -29.49 -12.77
N GLY A 51 1.23 -29.22 -11.89
CA GLY A 51 2.66 -29.20 -12.23
C GLY A 51 3.07 -28.04 -13.12
N LEU A 52 2.22 -27.02 -13.26
CA LEU A 52 2.57 -25.77 -13.91
C LEU A 52 3.56 -24.99 -13.03
N SER A 53 4.52 -24.32 -13.66
CA SER A 53 5.50 -23.50 -12.93
C SER A 53 4.80 -22.31 -12.28
N LEU A 54 4.63 -22.37 -10.95
CA LEU A 54 4.13 -21.28 -10.14
C LEU A 54 5.26 -20.28 -9.87
N LYS A 55 5.09 -19.06 -10.36
CA LYS A 55 6.01 -17.95 -10.07
C LYS A 55 5.69 -17.37 -8.70
N LEU A 56 6.07 -18.09 -7.63
CA LEU A 56 5.90 -17.63 -6.25
C LEU A 56 7.07 -16.79 -5.73
N GLU A 57 8.08 -16.50 -6.55
CA GLU A 57 9.31 -15.78 -6.14
C GLU A 57 9.04 -14.58 -5.24
N SER A 58 8.15 -13.67 -5.66
CA SER A 58 7.83 -12.46 -4.88
C SER A 58 7.16 -12.79 -3.55
N LEU A 59 6.24 -13.77 -3.54
CA LEU A 59 5.51 -14.18 -2.35
C LEU A 59 6.43 -14.93 -1.36
N ALA A 60 7.28 -15.81 -1.89
CA ALA A 60 8.27 -16.56 -1.12
C ALA A 60 9.31 -15.63 -0.51
N MET A 61 9.83 -14.68 -1.29
CA MET A 61 10.74 -13.64 -0.80
C MET A 61 10.10 -12.88 0.36
N GLN A 62 8.93 -12.29 0.15
CA GLN A 62 8.21 -11.51 1.17
C GLN A 62 7.93 -12.31 2.44
N GLN A 63 7.65 -13.61 2.37
CA GLN A 63 7.27 -14.39 3.55
C GLN A 63 8.44 -15.14 4.20
N SER A 64 9.66 -15.02 3.68
CA SER A 64 10.85 -15.75 4.13
C SER A 64 11.80 -14.93 4.99
N ALA A 65 12.88 -15.57 5.45
CA ALA A 65 14.08 -14.94 6.02
C ALA A 65 14.78 -13.95 5.08
N GLY A 66 14.58 -14.09 3.76
CA GLY A 66 15.27 -13.32 2.73
C GLY A 66 14.83 -11.86 2.71
N ASP A 67 13.62 -11.59 3.17
CA ASP A 67 13.06 -10.26 3.23
C ASP A 67 12.94 -9.84 4.70
N LYS A 68 13.85 -8.97 5.16
CA LYS A 68 13.93 -8.47 6.55
C LYS A 68 12.75 -7.58 6.94
N PHE A 69 11.58 -7.76 6.34
CA PHE A 69 10.39 -7.02 6.69
C PHE A 69 9.66 -7.71 7.84
N LEU A 70 9.29 -6.87 8.80
CA LEU A 70 8.34 -7.17 9.86
C LEU A 70 7.12 -7.90 9.30
N GLY A 71 6.58 -8.86 10.06
CA GLY A 71 5.38 -9.61 9.67
C GLY A 71 5.58 -10.69 8.61
N ALA A 72 6.81 -11.16 8.37
CA ALA A 72 7.01 -12.38 7.59
C ALA A 72 6.40 -13.58 8.33
N LEU A 73 5.63 -14.41 7.61
CA LEU A 73 4.95 -15.57 8.16
C LEU A 73 5.88 -16.78 8.38
N LEU A 74 6.95 -16.89 7.60
CA LEU A 74 7.89 -18.01 7.61
C LEU A 74 9.36 -17.52 7.70
N PRO A 75 9.70 -16.73 8.75
CA PRO A 75 11.00 -16.06 8.85
C PRO A 75 12.18 -17.02 9.04
N ASP A 76 11.93 -18.28 9.40
CA ASP A 76 12.97 -19.29 9.59
C ASP A 76 13.32 -20.07 8.30
N TYR A 77 12.63 -19.80 7.21
CA TYR A 77 12.80 -20.50 5.93
C TYR A 77 13.42 -19.57 4.88
N SER A 78 14.20 -20.12 3.94
CA SER A 78 14.72 -19.35 2.81
C SER A 78 13.67 -19.18 1.71
N ALA A 79 13.71 -18.05 0.98
CA ALA A 79 12.86 -17.83 -0.19
C ALA A 79 13.01 -18.96 -1.22
N GLU A 80 14.24 -19.42 -1.44
CA GLU A 80 14.55 -20.50 -2.38
C GLU A 80 13.84 -21.81 -2.01
N TYR A 81 13.84 -22.17 -0.71
CA TYR A 81 13.14 -23.36 -0.25
C TYR A 81 11.62 -23.24 -0.47
N LEU A 82 11.05 -22.09 -0.07
CA LEU A 82 9.61 -21.82 -0.18
C LEU A 82 9.13 -21.74 -1.64
N GLU A 83 9.98 -21.32 -2.57
CA GLU A 83 9.65 -21.23 -3.99
C GLU A 83 9.87 -22.56 -4.73
N ARG A 84 11.03 -23.21 -4.53
CA ARG A 84 11.49 -24.29 -5.43
C ARG A 84 11.03 -25.68 -5.03
N THR A 85 10.71 -25.90 -3.76
CA THR A 85 10.29 -27.23 -3.27
C THR A 85 8.78 -27.34 -3.14
N THR A 86 8.21 -28.51 -3.47
CA THR A 86 6.77 -28.77 -3.27
C THR A 86 6.37 -28.63 -1.81
N GLU A 87 7.21 -29.09 -0.88
CA GLU A 87 6.99 -28.98 0.57
C GLU A 87 6.99 -27.52 1.02
N GLY A 88 7.96 -26.72 0.55
CA GLY A 88 8.05 -25.29 0.84
C GLY A 88 6.86 -24.49 0.27
N ARG A 89 6.45 -24.76 -0.98
CA ARG A 89 5.27 -24.11 -1.58
C ARG A 89 3.99 -24.47 -0.84
N ALA A 90 3.80 -25.73 -0.47
CA ALA A 90 2.64 -26.17 0.32
C ALA A 90 2.61 -25.49 1.70
N LEU A 91 3.75 -25.39 2.38
CA LEU A 91 3.88 -24.68 3.65
C LEU A 91 3.54 -23.20 3.50
N LEU A 92 4.08 -22.53 2.48
CA LEU A 92 3.83 -21.11 2.19
C LEU A 92 2.34 -20.85 1.97
N LEU A 93 1.70 -21.59 1.06
CA LEU A 93 0.28 -21.40 0.73
C LEU A 93 -0.63 -21.71 1.92
N THR A 94 -0.33 -22.77 2.69
CA THR A 94 -1.10 -23.12 3.89
C THR A 94 -0.99 -22.05 4.98
N THR A 95 0.21 -21.50 5.17
CA THR A 95 0.43 -20.46 6.19
C THR A 95 -0.28 -19.16 5.82
N ILE A 96 -0.27 -18.80 4.52
CA ILE A 96 -1.04 -17.67 4.01
C ILE A 96 -2.54 -17.91 4.16
N ASP A 97 -3.06 -19.11 3.83
CA ASP A 97 -4.48 -19.43 4.02
C ASP A 97 -4.90 -19.26 5.48
N ASN A 98 -4.10 -19.73 6.42
CA ASN A 98 -4.35 -19.56 7.85
C ASN A 98 -4.36 -18.08 8.25
N CYS A 99 -3.35 -17.30 7.81
CA CYS A 99 -3.29 -15.86 8.08
C CYS A 99 -4.54 -15.12 7.54
N LEU A 100 -4.97 -15.43 6.32
CA LEU A 100 -6.17 -14.83 5.72
C LEU A 100 -7.46 -15.29 6.43
N ARG A 101 -7.53 -16.54 6.89
CA ARG A 101 -8.69 -17.07 7.63
C ARG A 101 -8.85 -16.34 8.97
N ASP A 102 -7.74 -16.04 9.63
CA ASP A 102 -7.71 -15.50 10.97
C ASP A 102 -7.70 -13.94 10.97
N ALA A 103 -8.00 -13.33 9.81
CA ALA A 103 -8.05 -11.89 9.58
C ALA A 103 -9.03 -11.10 10.48
N ASN A 104 -9.97 -11.77 11.14
CA ASN A 104 -10.87 -11.14 12.12
C ASN A 104 -10.28 -11.08 13.55
N THR A 105 -9.19 -11.81 13.80
CA THR A 105 -8.53 -11.91 15.12
C THR A 105 -7.30 -11.03 15.28
N ILE A 106 -7.02 -10.14 14.32
CA ILE A 106 -5.90 -9.18 14.37
C ILE A 106 -5.89 -8.45 15.71
N SER A 107 -4.83 -8.60 16.49
CA SER A 107 -4.73 -8.07 17.85
C SER A 107 -3.41 -7.37 18.12
N THR A 108 -2.37 -7.70 17.36
CA THR A 108 -1.03 -7.11 17.48
C THR A 108 -0.61 -6.39 16.20
N HIS A 109 0.42 -5.54 16.30
CA HIS A 109 1.03 -4.92 15.12
C HIS A 109 1.56 -5.97 14.14
N HIS A 110 2.13 -7.05 14.66
CA HIS A 110 2.63 -8.16 13.85
C HIS A 110 1.50 -8.82 13.06
N ASP A 111 0.37 -9.14 13.69
CA ASP A 111 -0.78 -9.75 13.03
C ASP A 111 -1.27 -8.88 11.86
N PHE A 112 -1.37 -7.56 12.07
CA PHE A 112 -1.82 -6.61 11.05
C PHE A 112 -0.85 -6.57 9.88
N ILE A 113 0.45 -6.44 10.15
CA ILE A 113 1.48 -6.37 9.11
C ILE A 113 1.53 -7.70 8.33
N ALA A 114 1.46 -8.83 9.02
CA ALA A 114 1.45 -10.15 8.39
C ALA A 114 0.24 -10.33 7.45
N LEU A 115 -0.95 -9.92 7.89
CA LEU A 115 -2.15 -9.94 7.07
C LEU A 115 -2.00 -9.03 5.84
N MET A 116 -1.59 -7.79 6.03
CA MET A 116 -1.43 -6.84 4.91
C MET A 116 -0.36 -7.30 3.92
N LYS A 117 0.72 -7.93 4.40
CA LYS A 117 1.77 -8.52 3.56
C LYS A 117 1.25 -9.73 2.77
N ALA A 118 0.41 -10.57 3.38
CA ALA A 118 -0.27 -11.65 2.66
C ALA A 118 -1.20 -11.10 1.57
N ILE A 119 -1.98 -10.05 1.87
CA ILE A 119 -2.87 -9.37 0.90
C ILE A 119 -2.05 -8.78 -0.26
N ASP A 120 -0.98 -8.03 0.04
CA ASP A 120 -0.09 -7.43 -0.97
C ASP A 120 0.54 -8.50 -1.86
N GLY A 121 1.11 -9.56 -1.26
CA GLY A 121 1.68 -10.68 -2.02
C GLY A 121 0.66 -11.38 -2.93
N MET A 122 -0.59 -11.56 -2.46
CA MET A 122 -1.67 -12.10 -3.29
C MET A 122 -2.07 -11.14 -4.42
N ALA A 123 -2.00 -9.83 -4.21
CA ALA A 123 -2.28 -8.84 -5.25
C ALA A 123 -1.27 -8.89 -6.40
N PHE A 124 0.01 -9.18 -6.10
CA PHE A 124 1.01 -9.42 -7.14
C PHE A 124 0.70 -10.67 -7.99
N LEU A 125 0.23 -11.74 -7.35
CA LEU A 125 -0.14 -12.97 -8.05
C LEU A 125 -1.41 -12.79 -8.88
N TYR A 126 -2.42 -12.11 -8.33
CA TYR A 126 -3.63 -11.71 -9.05
C TYR A 126 -3.28 -10.93 -10.32
N ASP A 127 -2.42 -9.91 -10.21
CA ASP A 127 -2.01 -9.10 -11.36
C ASP A 127 -1.36 -9.93 -12.48
N VAL A 128 -0.52 -10.92 -12.11
CA VAL A 128 0.09 -11.84 -13.09
C VAL A 128 -0.99 -12.71 -13.75
N PHE A 129 -1.90 -13.31 -12.98
CA PHE A 129 -2.93 -14.20 -13.52
C PHE A 129 -3.88 -13.48 -14.47
N GLU A 130 -4.37 -12.32 -14.07
CA GLU A 130 -5.30 -11.57 -14.90
C GLU A 130 -4.63 -11.01 -16.15
N ALA A 131 -3.35 -10.65 -16.07
CA ALA A 131 -2.56 -10.26 -17.24
C ALA A 131 -2.31 -11.43 -18.21
N ASP A 132 -1.93 -12.60 -17.70
CA ASP A 132 -1.70 -13.81 -18.51
C ASP A 132 -2.99 -14.30 -19.18
N ASN A 133 -4.14 -14.10 -18.53
CA ASN A 133 -5.47 -14.39 -19.07
C ASN A 133 -6.01 -13.29 -20.00
N ALA A 134 -5.23 -12.23 -20.27
CA ALA A 134 -5.64 -11.07 -21.06
C ALA A 134 -6.99 -10.47 -20.62
N ASN A 135 -7.27 -10.44 -19.31
CA ASN A 135 -8.51 -9.89 -18.79
C ASN A 135 -8.59 -8.39 -19.10
N THR A 136 -9.48 -8.03 -20.02
CA THR A 136 -9.62 -6.65 -20.52
C THR A 136 -10.07 -5.65 -19.46
N PHE A 137 -10.77 -6.09 -18.40
CA PHE A 137 -11.12 -5.21 -17.28
C PHE A 137 -9.90 -4.95 -16.40
N HIS A 138 -9.16 -6.00 -16.05
CA HIS A 138 -7.91 -5.88 -15.27
C HIS A 138 -6.88 -5.00 -15.97
N LEU A 139 -6.65 -5.24 -17.26
CA LEU A 139 -5.71 -4.45 -18.07
C LEU A 139 -6.09 -2.97 -18.09
N ARG A 140 -7.39 -2.65 -18.22
CA ARG A 140 -7.88 -1.27 -18.11
C ARG A 140 -7.64 -0.68 -16.72
N CYS A 141 -7.96 -1.41 -15.65
CA CYS A 141 -7.66 -0.94 -14.29
C CYS A 141 -6.17 -0.61 -14.14
N ARG A 142 -5.30 -1.48 -14.64
CA ARG A 142 -3.85 -1.30 -14.60
C ARG A 142 -3.40 -0.06 -15.37
N ASP A 143 -3.94 0.18 -16.56
CA ASP A 143 -3.58 1.33 -17.39
C ASP A 143 -3.91 2.68 -16.72
N TYR A 144 -4.99 2.74 -15.93
CA TYR A 144 -5.39 3.97 -15.22
C TYR A 144 -4.73 4.12 -13.85
N ILE A 145 -4.53 3.02 -13.11
CA ILE A 145 -4.15 3.08 -11.70
C ILE A 145 -2.64 2.87 -11.50
N ALA A 146 -2.01 1.98 -12.27
CA ALA A 146 -0.61 1.64 -12.05
C ALA A 146 0.32 2.81 -12.42
N PRO A 147 1.53 2.88 -11.83
CA PRO A 147 2.57 3.79 -12.29
C PRO A 147 2.94 3.48 -13.76
N THR A 148 3.18 4.51 -14.57
CA THR A 148 3.67 4.30 -15.95
C THR A 148 5.12 3.83 -15.95
N MET A 149 5.59 3.32 -17.09
CA MET A 149 7.00 2.92 -17.25
C MET A 149 7.96 4.08 -17.04
N GLU A 150 7.59 5.29 -17.46
CA GLU A 150 8.36 6.51 -17.23
C GLU A 150 8.43 6.84 -15.73
N GLU A 151 7.31 6.71 -15.01
CA GLU A 151 7.26 6.91 -13.56
C GLU A 151 8.11 5.90 -12.80
N VAL A 152 8.11 4.63 -13.23
CA VAL A 152 9.00 3.61 -12.67
C VAL A 152 10.47 3.89 -13.03
N ALA A 153 10.75 4.36 -14.25
CA ALA A 153 12.11 4.68 -14.68
C ALA A 153 12.72 5.85 -13.89
N ILE A 154 11.91 6.79 -13.41
CA ILE A 154 12.34 7.86 -12.48
C ILE A 154 12.96 7.23 -11.22
N ARG A 155 12.35 6.18 -10.66
CA ARG A 155 12.88 5.46 -9.49
C ARG A 155 14.21 4.77 -9.77
N ALA A 156 14.39 4.23 -10.98
CA ALA A 156 15.61 3.53 -11.38
C ALA A 156 16.80 4.48 -11.65
N ARG A 157 16.54 5.77 -11.89
CA ARG A 157 17.56 6.80 -12.15
C ARG A 157 18.08 7.51 -10.89
N ARG A 158 17.71 7.03 -9.70
CA ARG A 158 18.21 7.57 -8.44
C ARG A 158 19.74 7.38 -8.36
N ALA A 159 20.46 8.44 -8.00
CA ALA A 159 21.89 8.35 -7.76
C ALA A 159 22.16 7.50 -6.49
N ASP A 160 23.29 6.78 -6.47
CA ASP A 160 23.66 5.84 -5.40
C ASP A 160 23.81 6.50 -4.01
N ASP A 161 23.94 7.82 -3.96
CA ASP A 161 23.99 8.64 -2.73
C ASP A 161 22.61 9.13 -2.27
N LEU A 162 21.61 9.06 -3.13
CA LEU A 162 20.18 9.33 -2.87
C LEU A 162 19.39 8.02 -2.68
N LEU A 163 20.09 6.96 -2.30
CA LEU A 163 19.48 5.69 -1.89
C LEU A 163 18.79 5.88 -0.55
N ALA A 164 17.50 5.54 -0.52
CA ALA A 164 16.68 5.50 0.68
C ALA A 164 17.22 4.39 1.60
N THR A 165 18.16 4.76 2.46
CA THR A 165 19.02 3.84 3.23
C THR A 165 18.65 3.76 4.70
N THR A 166 17.66 4.52 5.16
CA THR A 166 17.24 4.52 6.56
C THR A 166 15.80 5.01 6.65
N TYR A 167 15.09 4.50 7.64
CA TYR A 167 13.76 4.88 8.11
C TYR A 167 12.59 4.08 7.53
N GLY A 168 12.65 2.75 7.65
CA GLY A 168 11.48 2.04 8.20
C GLY A 168 11.32 2.45 9.67
N ILE A 169 10.10 2.40 10.19
CA ILE A 169 9.91 2.56 11.63
C ILE A 169 10.62 1.39 12.33
N GLY A 170 11.54 1.68 13.27
CA GLY A 170 12.36 0.67 13.97
C GLY A 170 13.75 0.38 13.36
N THR A 171 14.28 1.24 12.48
CA THR A 171 15.61 1.07 11.83
C THR A 171 16.68 2.08 12.30
N GLU A 172 16.84 2.25 13.61
CA GLU A 172 17.75 3.28 14.18
C GLU A 172 19.25 2.90 14.08
N THR A 173 20.08 3.85 13.66
CA THR A 173 21.54 3.67 13.54
C THR A 173 22.20 3.47 14.90
N GLY A 174 22.73 2.27 15.13
CA GLY A 174 23.26 1.75 16.40
C GLY A 174 22.79 0.31 16.68
N THR A 175 21.65 -0.05 16.08
CA THR A 175 21.05 -1.38 16.13
C THR A 175 20.45 -1.69 14.76
N ASP A 176 21.29 -2.21 13.87
CA ASP A 176 20.90 -2.67 12.54
C ASP A 176 21.14 -4.19 12.48
N LEU A 177 20.24 -4.96 11.88
CA LEU A 177 20.30 -6.43 11.91
C LEU A 177 21.50 -7.01 11.14
N VAL A 178 22.14 -6.22 10.27
CA VAL A 178 23.35 -6.64 9.54
C VAL A 178 24.16 -5.39 9.18
N LEU A 179 25.46 -5.38 9.51
CA LEU A 179 26.35 -4.28 9.16
C LEU A 179 26.37 -4.08 7.64
N LYS A 180 26.53 -2.84 7.14
CA LYS A 180 26.59 -2.51 5.69
C LYS A 180 27.52 -3.40 4.86
N LYS A 181 28.58 -3.94 5.47
CA LYS A 181 29.55 -4.87 4.87
C LYS A 181 29.02 -6.30 4.68
N ASP A 182 27.95 -6.66 5.38
CA ASP A 182 27.35 -7.99 5.47
C ASP A 182 25.97 -8.03 4.75
N ALA A 183 25.50 -6.89 4.20
CA ALA A 183 24.27 -6.80 3.42
C ALA A 183 24.49 -7.35 1.99
N PRO A 184 23.61 -8.22 1.45
CA PRO A 184 23.73 -8.72 0.08
C PRO A 184 23.66 -7.58 -0.93
N THR A 185 24.50 -7.63 -1.96
CA THR A 185 24.46 -6.72 -3.10
C THR A 185 23.06 -6.77 -3.75
N GLY A 186 22.27 -5.70 -3.64
CA GLY A 186 21.00 -5.55 -4.36
C GLY A 186 19.70 -5.46 -3.54
N CYS A 187 19.73 -5.48 -2.20
CA CYS A 187 18.51 -5.32 -1.38
C CYS A 187 18.41 -3.91 -0.78
N LEU A 188 17.61 -3.02 -1.39
CA LEU A 188 17.34 -1.66 -0.90
C LEU A 188 15.89 -1.24 -1.21
N SER A 189 15.04 -1.14 -0.19
CA SER A 189 13.71 -0.52 -0.28
C SER A 189 13.65 0.61 0.75
N GLY A 190 13.22 1.81 0.35
CA GLY A 190 13.15 2.93 1.28
C GLY A 190 12.17 4.03 0.86
N LYS A 191 11.67 4.75 1.88
CA LYS A 191 10.67 5.82 1.80
C LYS A 191 11.14 6.98 0.90
N ALA A 192 10.29 7.43 -0.02
CA ALA A 192 10.55 8.64 -0.79
C ALA A 192 10.33 9.91 0.07
N ARG A 193 11.22 10.89 -0.05
CA ARG A 193 11.06 12.24 0.55
C ARG A 193 10.40 13.18 -0.45
N PHE A 194 9.48 14.01 0.02
CA PHE A 194 8.72 14.96 -0.79
C PHE A 194 8.79 16.37 -0.21
N PHE A 195 8.79 17.37 -1.09
CA PHE A 195 8.66 18.78 -0.74
C PHE A 195 7.46 19.37 -1.49
N ILE A 196 6.49 19.92 -0.75
CA ILE A 196 5.15 20.36 -1.21
C ILE A 196 5.14 21.84 -1.58
N LEU A 197 4.62 22.26 -2.77
CA LEU A 197 4.02 23.59 -3.12
C LEU A 197 3.08 23.49 -4.39
N PRO A 198 2.45 24.58 -4.93
CA PRO A 198 1.01 24.91 -4.97
C PRO A 198 0.27 24.60 -6.31
N VAL A 199 -0.93 25.16 -6.49
CA VAL A 199 -2.16 24.62 -7.14
C VAL A 199 -2.20 24.53 -8.70
N GLU A 200 -1.21 25.03 -9.43
CA GLU A 200 -1.40 25.44 -10.84
C GLU A 200 -1.32 24.36 -11.96
N HIS A 201 -1.09 23.06 -11.71
CA HIS A 201 -0.63 22.13 -12.79
C HIS A 201 -1.39 20.79 -12.94
N ARG A 202 -2.65 20.82 -13.35
CA ARG A 202 -3.57 19.65 -13.29
C ARG A 202 -3.40 18.52 -14.31
N SER A 203 -2.53 18.61 -15.30
CA SER A 203 -2.30 17.54 -16.29
C SER A 203 -1.15 16.58 -15.95
N ARG A 204 -0.56 16.72 -14.77
CA ARG A 204 0.66 16.04 -14.33
C ARG A 204 0.39 15.17 -13.12
N THR A 205 1.12 14.07 -12.94
CA THR A 205 1.04 13.26 -11.71
C THR A 205 1.52 14.10 -10.52
N TRP A 206 1.18 13.78 -9.26
CA TRP A 206 1.68 14.62 -8.14
C TRP A 206 3.20 14.76 -8.12
N PHE A 207 3.91 13.73 -8.56
CA PHE A 207 5.36 13.75 -8.68
C PHE A 207 5.83 14.80 -9.69
N GLU A 208 5.23 14.80 -10.87
CA GLU A 208 5.48 15.75 -11.94
C GLU A 208 5.07 17.18 -11.57
N LYS A 209 3.99 17.33 -10.79
CA LYS A 209 3.55 18.61 -10.20
C LYS A 209 4.55 19.16 -9.19
N LEU A 210 5.19 18.30 -8.39
CA LEU A 210 6.13 18.69 -7.34
C LEU A 210 7.55 18.99 -7.85
N ALA A 211 7.95 18.42 -8.98
CA ALA A 211 9.28 18.62 -9.58
C ALA A 211 9.39 19.91 -10.40
N ASP A 212 8.27 20.42 -10.92
CA ASP A 212 8.25 21.68 -11.64
C ASP A 212 8.23 22.87 -10.68
N GLN A 213 9.39 23.51 -10.55
CA GLN A 213 9.56 24.69 -9.70
C GLN A 213 9.56 26.01 -10.46
N SER A 214 9.30 25.97 -11.77
CA SER A 214 9.16 27.19 -12.58
C SER A 214 8.10 28.17 -12.06
N PRO A 215 6.99 27.75 -11.38
CA PRO A 215 6.00 28.69 -10.85
C PRO A 215 6.45 29.47 -9.60
N VAL A 216 7.54 29.04 -8.96
CA VAL A 216 8.06 29.65 -7.71
C VAL A 216 9.49 30.18 -7.87
N ASP A 217 9.90 30.49 -9.11
CA ASP A 217 11.22 31.04 -9.46
C ASP A 217 12.40 30.23 -8.88
N LYS A 218 12.28 28.91 -8.86
CA LYS A 218 13.35 28.00 -8.45
C LYS A 218 13.72 27.03 -9.56
N PRO A 219 14.97 26.53 -9.60
CA PRO A 219 15.37 25.50 -10.53
C PRO A 219 14.48 24.27 -10.37
N ALA A 220 14.05 23.68 -11.49
CA ALA A 220 13.33 22.41 -11.48
C ALA A 220 14.13 21.36 -10.67
N ILE A 221 13.44 20.67 -9.77
CA ILE A 221 14.07 19.67 -8.93
C ILE A 221 14.00 18.32 -9.65
N PRO A 222 15.06 17.50 -9.61
CA PRO A 222 15.00 16.15 -10.14
C PRO A 222 13.83 15.37 -9.51
N LEU A 223 13.01 14.76 -10.37
CA LEU A 223 12.02 13.77 -9.96
C LEU A 223 12.77 12.60 -9.32
N ILE A 224 12.59 12.39 -8.01
CA ILE A 224 13.22 11.27 -7.27
C ILE A 224 12.19 10.29 -6.71
N ALA A 225 10.91 10.45 -7.03
CA ALA A 225 9.83 9.65 -6.48
C ALA A 225 8.82 9.23 -7.55
N SER A 226 8.16 8.09 -7.33
CA SER A 226 7.21 7.45 -8.23
C SER A 226 5.99 6.97 -7.44
N PRO A 227 4.79 6.85 -8.03
CA PRO A 227 3.63 6.27 -7.36
C PRO A 227 3.90 4.83 -6.89
N SER A 228 3.18 4.35 -5.86
CA SER A 228 3.41 3.02 -5.28
C SER A 228 2.80 1.92 -6.14
N ASN A 229 3.65 1.09 -6.76
CA ASN A 229 3.19 -0.08 -7.51
C ASN A 229 2.51 -1.13 -6.61
N ALA A 230 2.98 -1.29 -5.37
CA ALA A 230 2.38 -2.23 -4.40
C ALA A 230 0.95 -1.81 -4.03
N ALA A 231 0.75 -0.52 -3.73
CA ALA A 231 -0.58 0.02 -3.48
C ALA A 231 -1.48 -0.10 -4.71
N ALA A 232 -0.94 0.17 -5.91
CA ALA A 232 -1.68 0.07 -7.17
C ALA A 232 -2.21 -1.33 -7.39
N LYS A 233 -1.34 -2.36 -7.31
CA LYS A 233 -1.76 -3.75 -7.48
C LYS A 233 -2.81 -4.17 -6.46
N SER A 234 -2.64 -3.78 -5.20
CA SER A 234 -3.62 -4.07 -4.14
C SER A 234 -5.00 -3.45 -4.42
N LEU A 235 -5.05 -2.20 -4.89
CA LEU A 235 -6.31 -1.53 -5.24
C LEU A 235 -6.91 -2.06 -6.54
N ILE A 236 -6.10 -2.36 -7.56
CA ILE A 236 -6.54 -3.00 -8.81
C ILE A 236 -7.14 -4.38 -8.53
N MET A 237 -6.49 -5.20 -7.70
CA MET A 237 -7.02 -6.49 -7.29
C MET A 237 -8.37 -6.34 -6.59
N ALA A 238 -8.47 -5.45 -5.60
CA ALA A 238 -9.72 -5.22 -4.90
C ALA A 238 -10.84 -4.71 -5.83
N GLN A 239 -10.52 -3.84 -6.79
CA GLN A 239 -11.45 -3.38 -7.82
C GLN A 239 -11.87 -4.51 -8.77
N GLY A 240 -10.92 -5.36 -9.18
CA GLY A 240 -11.12 -6.51 -10.06
C GLY A 240 -12.00 -7.61 -9.47
N MET A 241 -11.92 -7.80 -8.16
CA MET A 241 -12.74 -8.76 -7.41
C MET A 241 -14.07 -8.16 -6.92
N ASP A 242 -14.43 -6.97 -7.41
CA ASP A 242 -15.64 -6.21 -7.02
C ASP A 242 -15.75 -5.96 -5.51
N LEU A 243 -14.62 -5.96 -4.77
CA LEU A 243 -14.62 -5.76 -3.31
C LEU A 243 -15.17 -4.39 -2.94
N PHE A 244 -14.98 -3.38 -3.79
CA PHE A 244 -15.49 -2.03 -3.57
C PHE A 244 -16.90 -1.81 -4.12
N LEU A 245 -17.69 -2.85 -4.38
CA LEU A 245 -19.09 -2.70 -4.76
C LEU A 245 -20.03 -2.98 -3.60
N LYS A 246 -21.06 -2.15 -3.46
CA LYS A 246 -22.22 -2.43 -2.64
C LYS A 246 -23.14 -3.42 -3.35
N THR A 247 -24.07 -4.01 -2.60
CA THR A 247 -25.08 -4.94 -3.16
C THR A 247 -25.94 -4.33 -4.27
N ASN A 248 -26.07 -3.00 -4.30
CA ASN A 248 -26.79 -2.26 -5.34
C ASN A 248 -25.91 -1.84 -6.53
N GLY A 249 -24.67 -2.32 -6.61
CA GLY A 249 -23.72 -2.02 -7.69
C GLY A 249 -23.04 -0.65 -7.59
N LEU A 250 -23.32 0.14 -6.55
CA LEU A 250 -22.64 1.42 -6.33
C LEU A 250 -21.26 1.20 -5.71
N PHE A 251 -20.32 2.09 -6.03
CA PHE A 251 -18.99 2.11 -5.44
C PHE A 251 -19.07 2.36 -3.93
N ASP A 252 -18.42 1.50 -3.16
CA ASP A 252 -18.29 1.57 -1.71
C ASP A 252 -17.05 2.36 -1.30
N LEU A 253 -17.22 3.68 -1.39
CA LEU A 253 -16.20 4.66 -1.05
C LEU A 253 -15.61 4.46 0.35
N ASP A 254 -16.47 4.16 1.33
CA ASP A 254 -16.06 3.97 2.72
C ASP A 254 -15.09 2.78 2.83
N LYS A 255 -15.46 1.65 2.20
CA LYS A 255 -14.63 0.44 2.20
C LYS A 255 -13.32 0.65 1.44
N ALA A 256 -13.37 1.29 0.29
CA ALA A 256 -12.20 1.58 -0.53
C ALA A 256 -11.21 2.50 0.21
N GLN A 257 -11.71 3.55 0.87
CA GLN A 257 -10.87 4.48 1.63
C GLN A 257 -10.27 3.82 2.87
N ILE A 258 -11.05 2.99 3.59
CA ILE A 258 -10.53 2.20 4.72
C ILE A 258 -9.38 1.30 4.28
N PHE A 259 -9.53 0.61 3.15
CA PHE A 259 -8.48 -0.26 2.64
C PHE A 259 -7.25 0.53 2.19
N ALA A 260 -7.42 1.67 1.51
CA ALA A 260 -6.33 2.56 1.15
C ALA A 260 -5.57 3.10 2.39
N ASN A 261 -6.28 3.40 3.48
CA ASN A 261 -5.65 3.80 4.75
C ASN A 261 -4.86 2.63 5.39
N CYS A 262 -5.34 1.39 5.27
CA CYS A 262 -4.60 0.20 5.73
C CYS A 262 -3.34 -0.05 4.91
N LEU A 263 -3.41 0.11 3.58
CA LEU A 263 -2.25 0.05 2.69
C LEU A 263 -1.22 1.12 3.06
N MET A 264 -1.67 2.36 3.35
CA MET A 264 -0.80 3.42 3.83
C MET A 264 -0.13 3.04 5.15
N ALA A 265 -0.90 2.57 6.13
CA ALA A 265 -0.34 2.14 7.42
C ALA A 265 0.74 1.09 7.21
N TYR A 266 0.45 0.01 6.47
CA TYR A 266 1.40 -1.07 6.20
C TYR A 266 2.65 -0.61 5.42
N LEU A 267 2.47 -0.01 4.24
CA LEU A 267 3.57 0.29 3.32
C LEU A 267 4.47 1.41 3.84
N VAL A 268 3.90 2.38 4.56
CA VAL A 268 4.67 3.47 5.17
C VAL A 268 5.32 2.99 6.47
N TYR A 269 4.64 2.19 7.29
CA TYR A 269 5.23 1.67 8.52
C TYR A 269 6.47 0.81 8.22
N CYS A 270 6.36 -0.11 7.27
CA CYS A 270 7.44 -1.00 6.82
C CYS A 270 8.58 -0.30 6.06
N GLY A 271 8.44 0.99 5.74
CA GLY A 271 9.51 1.76 5.08
C GLY A 271 9.59 1.65 3.57
N HIS A 272 8.59 1.07 2.91
CA HIS A 272 8.61 0.89 1.46
C HIS A 272 8.22 2.14 0.68
N HIS A 273 7.33 2.95 1.26
CA HIS A 273 6.69 4.07 0.59
C HIS A 273 6.46 5.26 1.54
N SER A 274 6.24 6.43 0.98
CA SER A 274 5.67 7.58 1.68
C SER A 274 4.14 7.56 1.62
N VAL A 275 3.51 8.38 2.45
CA VAL A 275 2.06 8.56 2.40
C VAL A 275 1.60 9.13 1.05
N LEU A 276 2.40 10.01 0.45
CA LEU A 276 2.07 10.65 -0.84
C LEU A 276 2.06 9.66 -2.00
N GLU A 277 2.94 8.64 -1.98
CA GLU A 277 2.92 7.58 -3.00
C GLU A 277 1.62 6.78 -2.98
N ILE A 278 1.06 6.56 -1.78
CA ILE A 278 -0.19 5.81 -1.60
C ILE A 278 -1.40 6.68 -1.94
N MET A 279 -1.39 7.93 -1.50
CA MET A 279 -2.44 8.90 -1.79
C MET A 279 -2.59 9.15 -3.31
N GLU A 280 -1.50 9.11 -4.10
CA GLU A 280 -1.59 9.28 -5.56
C GLU A 280 -2.37 8.10 -6.17
N ILE A 281 -2.05 6.88 -5.76
CA ILE A 281 -2.77 5.69 -6.23
C ILE A 281 -4.24 5.74 -5.80
N TRP A 282 -4.54 6.19 -4.58
CA TRP A 282 -5.91 6.42 -4.13
C TRP A 282 -6.66 7.36 -5.07
N ASN A 283 -6.04 8.48 -5.46
CA ASN A 283 -6.67 9.41 -6.39
C ASN A 283 -6.89 8.79 -7.78
N ARG A 284 -5.92 8.04 -8.31
CA ARG A 284 -6.09 7.32 -9.59
C ARG A 284 -7.20 6.27 -9.55
N GLN A 285 -7.37 5.59 -8.41
CA GLN A 285 -8.48 4.68 -8.19
C GLN A 285 -9.83 5.41 -8.25
N LEU A 286 -9.94 6.60 -7.65
CA LEU A 286 -11.14 7.42 -7.74
C LEU A 286 -11.39 7.89 -9.18
N ASP A 287 -10.34 8.31 -9.89
CA ASP A 287 -10.40 8.72 -11.29
C ASP A 287 -10.87 7.57 -12.20
N PHE A 288 -10.35 6.36 -12.00
CA PHE A 288 -10.79 5.18 -12.72
C PHE A 288 -12.30 4.97 -12.57
N VAL A 289 -12.83 5.01 -11.35
CA VAL A 289 -14.28 4.85 -11.13
C VAL A 289 -15.06 5.99 -11.78
N ALA A 290 -14.57 7.22 -11.69
CA ALA A 290 -15.25 8.38 -12.28
C ALA A 290 -15.30 8.34 -13.81
N ILE A 291 -14.23 7.86 -14.45
CA ILE A 291 -14.07 7.85 -15.92
C ILE A 291 -14.67 6.58 -16.53
N GLU A 292 -14.26 5.41 -16.01
CA GLU A 292 -14.58 4.12 -16.61
C GLU A 292 -15.86 3.50 -16.04
N ARG A 293 -16.27 3.91 -14.83
CA ARG A 293 -17.45 3.36 -14.13
C ARG A 293 -18.39 4.43 -13.55
N PRO A 294 -18.74 5.49 -14.31
CA PRO A 294 -19.60 6.57 -13.81
C PRO A 294 -20.95 6.06 -13.28
N GLU A 295 -21.46 4.94 -13.80
CA GLU A 295 -22.68 4.28 -13.33
C GLU A 295 -22.61 3.81 -11.86
N GLN A 296 -21.40 3.60 -11.33
CA GLN A 296 -21.18 3.18 -9.95
C GLN A 296 -21.20 4.36 -8.96
N LEU A 297 -21.13 5.60 -9.45
CA LEU A 297 -21.16 6.80 -8.62
C LEU A 297 -22.61 7.26 -8.34
N ARG A 298 -22.84 7.86 -7.17
CA ARG A 298 -24.16 8.44 -6.85
C ARG A 298 -24.46 9.64 -7.74
N VAL A 299 -25.73 9.82 -8.06
CA VAL A 299 -26.24 11.00 -8.78
C VAL A 299 -25.76 12.29 -8.10
N GLY A 300 -25.09 13.17 -8.85
CA GLY A 300 -24.52 14.43 -8.37
C GLY A 300 -23.01 14.41 -8.09
N ILE A 301 -22.37 13.23 -8.05
CA ILE A 301 -20.91 13.10 -7.82
C ILE A 301 -20.10 13.32 -9.11
N ILE A 302 -20.70 13.11 -10.28
CA ILE A 302 -20.07 13.33 -11.60
C ILE A 302 -20.37 14.76 -12.07
N PRO A 303 -19.43 15.50 -12.67
CA PRO A 303 -19.76 16.72 -13.41
C PRO A 303 -20.59 16.30 -14.63
N SER A 304 -21.72 16.94 -14.86
CA SER A 304 -22.58 16.60 -16.00
C SER A 304 -21.93 16.86 -17.37
N GLU A 305 -20.79 17.54 -17.43
CA GLU A 305 -20.15 17.95 -18.69
C GLU A 305 -18.62 17.88 -18.59
N ALA A 306 -17.96 17.42 -19.66
CA ALA A 306 -16.51 17.51 -19.81
C ALA A 306 -16.12 18.99 -19.90
N THR A 307 -15.28 19.46 -18.99
CA THR A 307 -14.81 20.86 -18.96
C THR A 307 -13.40 20.96 -19.53
N THR A 308 -13.14 22.02 -20.28
CA THR A 308 -11.79 22.39 -20.76
C THR A 308 -11.01 23.20 -19.72
N LEU A 309 -11.65 23.56 -18.61
CA LEU A 309 -11.05 24.33 -17.53
C LEU A 309 -10.29 23.39 -16.57
N PRO A 310 -9.15 23.82 -16.00
CA PRO A 310 -8.44 23.05 -15.01
C PRO A 310 -9.38 22.73 -13.83
N TYR A 311 -9.34 21.49 -13.32
CA TYR A 311 -10.28 20.93 -12.33
C TYR A 311 -10.31 21.61 -10.90
N MET A 312 -9.27 21.53 -10.04
CA MET A 312 -9.21 22.13 -8.66
C MET A 312 -9.52 23.66 -8.39
N GLU A 313 -9.92 24.50 -9.36
CA GLU A 313 -10.17 25.95 -9.18
C GLU A 313 -11.64 26.33 -9.34
N GLU A 314 -12.48 25.40 -9.82
CA GLU A 314 -13.91 25.60 -9.81
C GLU A 314 -14.51 25.26 -8.44
N THR A 315 -15.36 26.15 -7.93
CA THR A 315 -16.20 25.87 -6.75
C THR A 315 -17.20 24.73 -7.00
N GLY A 316 -17.44 24.37 -8.27
CA GLY A 316 -18.22 23.21 -8.73
C GLY A 316 -17.41 21.99 -9.19
N ALA A 317 -16.07 22.02 -9.03
CA ALA A 317 -15.17 20.99 -9.52
C ALA A 317 -15.44 19.59 -8.93
N VAL A 318 -15.15 18.56 -9.73
CA VAL A 318 -15.27 17.14 -9.34
C VAL A 318 -14.43 16.81 -8.13
N GLU A 319 -13.30 17.51 -7.92
CA GLU A 319 -12.44 17.22 -6.76
C GLU A 319 -13.04 17.62 -5.41
N ARG A 320 -14.17 18.34 -5.41
CA ARG A 320 -15.00 18.55 -4.22
C ARG A 320 -16.10 17.49 -4.06
N LYS A 321 -16.35 16.68 -5.09
CA LYS A 321 -17.40 15.65 -5.14
C LYS A 321 -16.88 14.25 -4.80
N LEU A 322 -15.62 13.97 -5.09
CA LEU A 322 -14.91 12.76 -4.66
C LEU A 322 -13.90 13.11 -3.56
N PRO A 323 -13.67 12.24 -2.56
CA PRO A 323 -12.79 12.52 -1.42
C PRO A 323 -11.32 12.31 -1.81
N TYR A 324 -10.85 13.12 -2.76
CA TYR A 324 -9.44 13.11 -3.14
C TYR A 324 -8.57 13.45 -1.93
N ALA A 325 -7.46 12.73 -1.82
CA ALA A 325 -6.42 13.09 -0.88
C ALA A 325 -5.85 14.46 -1.25
N VAL A 326 -5.54 15.27 -0.24
CA VAL A 326 -5.00 16.63 -0.41
C VAL A 326 -3.62 16.66 0.20
N VAL A 327 -2.64 17.06 -0.61
CA VAL A 327 -1.24 17.15 -0.20
C VAL A 327 -1.09 18.06 1.02
N GLY A 328 -0.41 17.57 2.05
CA GLY A 328 -0.24 18.28 3.33
C GLY A 328 -1.46 18.26 4.25
N ASN A 329 -2.57 17.64 3.82
CA ASN A 329 -3.78 17.47 4.62
C ASN A 329 -4.14 15.99 4.75
N TYR A 330 -3.45 15.33 5.68
CA TYR A 330 -3.60 13.90 5.95
C TYR A 330 -5.00 13.51 6.42
N SER A 331 -5.72 14.39 7.13
CA SER A 331 -7.08 14.09 7.59
C SER A 331 -8.07 13.93 6.45
N LYS A 332 -7.84 14.59 5.30
CA LYS A 332 -8.67 14.42 4.10
C LYS A 332 -8.46 13.08 3.38
N PHE A 333 -7.33 12.43 3.60
CA PHE A 333 -7.10 11.07 3.09
C PHE A 333 -7.64 9.99 4.04
N LEU A 334 -7.62 10.25 5.35
CA LEU A 334 -8.18 9.35 6.34
C LEU A 334 -9.70 9.27 6.23
N HIS A 335 -10.24 8.09 6.49
CA HIS A 335 -11.69 7.91 6.56
C HIS A 335 -12.28 8.73 7.72
N PRO A 336 -13.40 9.47 7.52
CA PRO A 336 -13.93 10.41 8.51
C PRO A 336 -14.23 9.82 9.89
N MET A 337 -14.59 8.53 9.97
CA MET A 337 -14.92 7.84 11.22
C MET A 337 -13.78 7.77 12.25
N TYR A 338 -12.52 7.85 11.82
CA TYR A 338 -11.36 7.76 12.72
C TYR A 338 -10.28 8.80 12.41
N ALA A 339 -10.56 9.74 11.51
CA ALA A 339 -9.57 10.72 11.05
C ALA A 339 -9.07 11.58 12.21
N ASP A 340 -9.98 12.08 13.05
CA ASP A 340 -9.64 12.96 14.17
C ASP A 340 -8.84 12.21 15.24
N GLU A 341 -9.22 10.97 15.57
CA GLU A 341 -8.50 10.12 16.52
C GLU A 341 -7.09 9.80 16.06
N VAL A 342 -6.92 9.41 14.78
CA VAL A 342 -5.61 9.09 14.20
C VAL A 342 -4.71 10.33 14.16
N ILE A 343 -5.25 11.48 13.75
CA ILE A 343 -4.48 12.74 13.71
C ILE A 343 -4.11 13.20 15.13
N GLN A 344 -5.00 13.08 16.10
CA GLN A 344 -4.67 13.42 17.48
C GLN A 344 -3.58 12.50 18.02
N ARG A 345 -3.66 11.19 17.75
CA ARG A 345 -2.64 10.22 18.16
C ARG A 345 -1.28 10.50 17.50
N THR A 346 -1.30 10.87 16.22
CA THR A 346 -0.10 11.29 15.48
C THR A 346 0.57 12.49 16.15
N LYS A 347 -0.20 13.50 16.58
CA LYS A 347 0.33 14.67 17.29
C LYS A 347 0.94 14.28 18.64
N ASN A 348 0.24 13.46 19.42
CA ASN A 348 0.75 13.00 20.72
C ASN A 348 2.08 12.24 20.55
N GLN A 349 2.19 11.34 19.58
CA GLN A 349 3.43 10.61 19.28
C GLN A 349 4.59 11.54 18.89
N LEU A 350 4.31 12.61 18.15
CA LEU A 350 5.32 13.61 17.78
C LEU A 350 5.77 14.47 18.97
N GLU A 351 4.91 14.69 19.96
CA GLU A 351 5.20 15.46 21.17
C GLU A 351 5.94 14.62 22.23
N GLU A 352 5.53 13.38 22.43
CA GLU A 352 6.07 12.45 23.44
C GLU A 352 7.37 11.77 22.99
N GLY A 353 7.65 11.81 21.67
CA GLY A 353 8.67 10.99 21.04
C GLY A 353 8.09 9.63 20.65
N ILE A 354 8.42 9.17 19.45
CA ILE A 354 7.82 7.95 18.92
C ILE A 354 8.57 6.75 19.52
N ASP A 355 7.89 5.91 20.30
CA ASP A 355 8.45 4.63 20.74
C ASP A 355 8.27 3.60 19.63
N PHE A 356 9.36 3.29 18.94
CA PHE A 356 9.39 2.35 17.82
C PHE A 356 9.67 0.90 18.25
N ARG A 357 9.62 0.60 19.54
CA ARG A 357 9.84 -0.75 20.07
C ARG A 357 8.67 -1.68 19.73
N PHE A 358 8.98 -2.84 19.15
CA PHE A 358 8.05 -3.96 19.08
C PHE A 358 7.97 -4.62 20.45
N ASP A 359 6.77 -4.74 21.01
CA ASP A 359 6.54 -5.65 22.12
C ASP A 359 6.81 -7.09 21.62
N ASN A 360 7.98 -7.60 21.95
CA ASN A 360 8.42 -8.97 21.65
C ASN A 360 7.64 -10.03 22.47
N GLU A 361 6.47 -9.72 23.01
CA GLU A 361 5.75 -10.62 23.91
C GLU A 361 5.36 -11.96 23.25
N ALA A 362 5.33 -12.04 21.92
CA ALA A 362 5.05 -13.29 21.20
C ALA A 362 6.22 -14.31 21.17
N SER A 363 7.48 -13.90 21.38
CA SER A 363 8.65 -14.79 21.21
C SER A 363 9.12 -15.49 22.49
N THR A 364 8.49 -15.23 23.64
CA THR A 364 8.84 -15.91 24.92
C THR A 364 7.83 -16.99 25.35
N GLY A 365 6.79 -17.24 24.56
CA GLY A 365 5.71 -18.18 24.91
C GLY A 365 5.95 -19.67 24.63
N SER A 366 6.98 -20.06 23.86
CA SER A 366 7.15 -21.48 23.42
C SER A 366 8.41 -22.18 23.94
N LEU A 367 8.94 -21.75 25.09
CA LEU A 367 9.93 -22.53 25.84
C LEU A 367 9.39 -22.89 27.23
N ARG A 368 8.30 -23.67 27.26
CA ARG A 368 7.96 -24.50 28.42
C ARG A 368 7.41 -25.87 28.00
N LYS A 369 8.36 -26.81 27.96
CA LYS A 369 8.29 -28.28 27.99
C LYS A 369 7.76 -29.00 26.75
#